data_AF-A0A655ZJS2-F1
#
_entry.id   AF-A0A655ZJS2-F1
#
_cell.length_a   1.000
_cell.length_b   1.000
_cell.length_c   1.000
_cell.angle_alpha   90.00
_cell.angle_beta   90.00
_cell.angle_gamma   90.00
#
_symmetry.space_group_name_H-M   'P 1'
#
loop_
_entity.id
_entity.type
_entity.pdbx_description
1 polymer ?
#
loop_
_entity_poly.entity_id
_entity_poly.type
_entity_poly.pdbx_seq_one_letter_code
_entity_poly.pdbx_strand_id
1 'polypeptide(L)'
;MNTISNATTAMTAISSQVISGAREISQSVLNIDKNAQSTLSNVRQAAQSVNELVAEVTQGTETINSLKNHVTSIEPVLADINGIAEQTNLLALNAAIEAARAGEQGRGFAVVADEVRSLATRTQGSTNTIQQSITQLRSSADESVRVINNSMLKGTQTTEITSQAEESLHQVAIEISRLTQMNQQTSEAITHQEQSVTSIASSLSHLQALCQSAQEKIQQSEHTISALKLKQEDLALKMSKFKI
;
A
#
# COMPACT_ATOMS: atom_id res chain seq x y z
N MET A 1 34.12 -41.01 23.59
CA MET A 1 33.18 -40.48 24.60
C MET A 1 33.18 -38.95 24.67
N ASN A 2 34.33 -38.27 24.78
CA ASN A 2 34.38 -36.78 24.72
C ASN A 2 33.70 -36.18 23.48
N THR A 3 33.81 -36.82 22.32
CA THR A 3 33.17 -36.37 21.07
C THR A 3 31.64 -36.35 21.14
N ILE A 4 31.02 -37.29 21.87
CA ILE A 4 29.56 -37.38 21.97
C ILE A 4 29.02 -36.45 23.05
N SER A 5 29.73 -36.29 24.18
CA SER A 5 29.39 -35.25 25.17
C SER A 5 29.48 -33.85 24.56
N ASN A 6 30.49 -33.60 23.71
CA ASN A 6 30.60 -32.36 22.97
C ASN A 6 29.45 -32.20 21.97
N ALA A 7 29.02 -33.29 21.33
CA ALA A 7 27.88 -33.27 20.41
C ALA A 7 26.55 -32.96 21.13
N THR A 8 26.29 -33.53 22.31
CA THR A 8 25.09 -33.21 23.10
C THR A 8 25.08 -31.76 23.56
N THR A 9 26.21 -31.23 24.05
CA THR A 9 26.34 -29.82 24.44
C THR A 9 26.16 -28.88 23.25
N ALA A 10 26.77 -29.22 22.11
CA ALA A 10 26.58 -28.46 20.87
C ALA A 10 25.12 -28.48 20.41
N MET A 11 24.42 -29.61 20.53
CA MET A 11 23.01 -29.72 20.14
C MET A 11 22.09 -28.90 21.04
N THR A 12 22.36 -28.82 22.35
CA THR A 12 21.65 -27.91 23.26
C THR A 12 21.91 -26.45 22.90
N ALA A 13 23.15 -26.08 22.56
CA ALA A 13 23.47 -24.71 22.14
C ALA A 13 22.75 -24.32 20.85
N ILE A 14 22.72 -25.21 19.85
CA ILE A 14 21.96 -25.02 18.61
C ILE A 14 20.46 -24.87 18.92
N SER A 15 19.89 -25.72 19.77
CA SER A 15 18.47 -25.65 20.15
C SER A 15 18.12 -24.29 20.76
N SER A 16 18.94 -23.80 21.70
CA SER A 16 18.79 -22.47 22.29
C SER A 16 18.88 -21.35 21.23
N GLN A 17 19.77 -21.49 20.25
CA GLN A 17 19.93 -20.50 19.19
C GLN A 17 18.71 -20.49 18.25
N VAL A 18 18.16 -21.65 17.89
CA VAL A 18 16.94 -21.73 17.08
C VAL A 18 15.73 -21.18 17.84
N ILE A 19 15.61 -21.41 19.17
CA ILE A 19 14.55 -20.79 20.00
C ILE A 19 14.67 -19.27 19.99
N SER A 20 15.89 -18.74 20.11
CA SER A 20 16.12 -17.29 20.04
C SER A 20 15.69 -16.74 18.67
N GLY A 21 16.08 -17.40 17.59
CA GLY A 21 15.67 -17.02 16.23
C GLY A 21 14.16 -17.10 16.02
N ALA A 22 13.51 -18.14 16.54
CA ALA A 22 12.05 -18.28 16.51
C ALA A 22 11.34 -17.13 17.24
N ARG A 23 11.85 -16.68 18.40
CA ARG A 23 11.30 -15.51 19.10
C ARG A 23 11.44 -14.22 18.29
N GLU A 24 12.58 -14.02 17.65
CA GLU A 24 12.82 -12.87 16.79
C GLU A 24 11.89 -12.86 15.56
N ILE A 25 11.67 -14.04 14.95
CA ILE A 25 10.69 -14.23 13.87
C ILE A 25 9.28 -13.88 14.36
N SER A 26 8.84 -14.39 15.52
CA SER A 26 7.54 -14.05 16.10
C SER A 26 7.36 -12.54 16.26
N GLN A 27 8.38 -11.86 16.81
CA GLN A 27 8.31 -10.40 16.99
C GLN A 27 8.24 -9.66 15.66
N SER A 28 9.00 -10.12 14.66
CA SER A 28 8.99 -9.56 13.31
C SER A 28 7.63 -9.74 12.64
N VAL A 29 7.03 -10.93 12.75
CA VAL A 29 5.70 -11.26 12.21
C VAL A 29 4.63 -10.36 12.84
N LEU A 30 4.67 -10.14 14.17
CA LEU A 30 3.74 -9.21 14.85
C LEU A 30 3.87 -7.77 14.34
N ASN A 31 5.10 -7.31 14.10
CA ASN A 31 5.34 -5.98 13.55
C ASN A 31 4.82 -5.85 12.10
N ILE A 32 5.03 -6.89 11.28
CA ILE A 32 4.52 -6.91 9.90
C ILE A 32 2.99 -6.92 9.90
N ASP A 33 2.34 -7.70 10.77
CA ASP A 33 0.87 -7.73 10.88
C ASP A 33 0.30 -6.37 11.26
N LYS A 34 0.87 -5.72 12.28
CA LYS A 34 0.48 -4.37 12.68
C LYS A 34 0.65 -3.36 11.53
N ASN A 35 1.77 -3.43 10.81
CA ASN A 35 2.02 -2.54 9.69
C ASN A 35 1.04 -2.80 8.54
N ALA A 36 0.77 -4.07 8.20
CA ALA A 36 -0.19 -4.46 7.17
C ALA A 36 -1.61 -3.96 7.50
N GLN A 37 -2.06 -4.10 8.76
CA GLN A 37 -3.35 -3.59 9.22
C GLN A 37 -3.42 -2.06 9.12
N SER A 38 -2.35 -1.35 9.51
CA SER A 38 -2.29 0.11 9.36
C SER A 38 -2.32 0.53 7.90
N THR A 39 -1.59 -0.16 7.02
CA THR A 39 -1.61 0.11 5.57
C THR A 39 -2.99 -0.15 4.99
N LEU A 40 -3.66 -1.23 5.40
CA LEU A 40 -5.03 -1.54 4.96
C LEU A 40 -6.02 -0.43 5.35
N SER A 41 -5.91 0.08 6.58
CA SER A 41 -6.71 1.22 7.03
C SER A 41 -6.48 2.46 6.16
N ASN A 42 -5.22 2.77 5.84
CA ASN A 42 -4.87 3.91 5.00
C ASN A 42 -5.38 3.74 3.56
N VAL A 43 -5.29 2.54 3.00
CA VAL A 43 -5.82 2.21 1.66
C VAL A 43 -7.34 2.39 1.61
N ARG A 44 -8.06 1.92 2.62
CA ARG A 44 -9.52 2.10 2.73
C ARG A 44 -9.91 3.57 2.86
N GLN A 45 -9.17 4.33 3.67
CA GLN A 45 -9.39 5.77 3.79
C GLN A 45 -9.14 6.49 2.47
N ALA A 46 -8.06 6.13 1.75
CA ALA A 46 -7.78 6.68 0.44
C ALA A 46 -8.89 6.37 -0.58
N ALA A 47 -9.40 5.13 -0.60
CA ALA A 47 -10.52 4.74 -1.46
C ALA A 47 -11.79 5.54 -1.14
N GLN A 48 -12.09 5.75 0.15
CA GLN A 48 -13.22 6.58 0.57
C GLN A 48 -13.05 8.04 0.10
N SER A 49 -11.89 8.65 0.33
CA SER A 49 -11.63 10.03 -0.09
C SER A 49 -11.71 10.21 -1.60
N VAL A 50 -11.31 9.20 -2.39
CA VAL A 50 -11.46 9.24 -3.85
C VAL A 50 -12.93 9.17 -4.25
N ASN A 51 -13.75 8.34 -3.59
CA ASN A 51 -15.18 8.28 -3.86
C ASN A 51 -15.89 9.60 -3.52
N GLU A 52 -15.53 10.23 -2.39
CA GLU A 52 -16.03 11.56 -2.00
C GLU A 52 -15.63 12.61 -3.05
N LEU A 53 -14.36 12.60 -3.49
CA LEU A 53 -13.88 13.49 -4.55
C LEU A 53 -14.65 13.30 -5.86
N VAL A 54 -14.94 12.07 -6.27
CA VAL A 54 -15.73 11.77 -7.47
C VAL A 54 -17.14 12.34 -7.35
N ALA A 55 -17.77 12.26 -6.17
CA ALA A 55 -19.08 12.84 -5.93
C ALA A 55 -19.04 14.39 -6.01
N GLU A 56 -18.06 15.03 -5.36
CA GLU A 56 -17.88 16.48 -5.42
C GLU A 56 -17.63 16.98 -6.84
N VAL A 57 -16.79 16.28 -7.59
CA VAL A 57 -16.48 16.60 -9.00
C VAL A 57 -17.72 16.45 -9.89
N THR A 58 -18.56 15.45 -9.62
CA THR A 58 -19.84 15.28 -10.31
C THR A 58 -20.76 16.47 -10.07
N GLN A 59 -20.89 16.93 -8.83
CA GLN A 59 -21.66 18.14 -8.48
C GLN A 59 -21.09 19.41 -9.14
N GLY A 60 -19.76 19.54 -9.19
CA GLY A 60 -19.08 20.63 -9.90
C GLY A 60 -19.39 20.64 -11.40
N THR A 61 -19.50 19.46 -12.01
CA THR A 61 -19.87 19.30 -13.42
C THR A 61 -21.27 19.83 -13.70
N GLU A 62 -22.24 19.54 -12.83
CA GLU A 62 -23.61 20.06 -12.96
C GLU A 62 -23.63 21.59 -12.91
N THR A 63 -22.84 22.18 -12.01
CA THR A 63 -22.73 23.63 -11.86
C THR A 63 -22.15 24.28 -13.11
N ILE A 64 -21.10 23.70 -13.71
CA ILE A 64 -20.50 24.20 -14.94
C ILE A 64 -21.45 24.03 -16.14
N ASN A 65 -22.21 22.93 -16.20
CA ASN A 65 -23.24 22.76 -17.22
C ASN A 65 -24.35 23.81 -17.09
N SER A 66 -24.78 24.14 -15.86
CA SER A 66 -25.73 25.23 -15.63
C SER A 66 -25.16 26.57 -16.09
N LEU A 67 -23.89 26.87 -15.77
CA LEU A 67 -23.21 28.07 -16.25
C LEU A 67 -23.19 28.13 -17.78
N LYS A 68 -22.86 27.02 -18.46
CA LYS A 68 -22.88 26.93 -19.91
C LYS A 68 -24.27 27.27 -20.48
N ASN A 69 -25.33 26.73 -19.89
CA ASN A 69 -26.71 27.01 -20.30
C ASN A 69 -27.08 28.49 -20.10
N HIS A 70 -26.69 29.09 -18.96
CA HIS A 70 -26.92 30.51 -18.71
C HIS A 70 -26.17 31.40 -19.71
N VAL A 71 -24.91 31.08 -20.02
CA VAL A 71 -24.11 31.81 -21.01
C VAL A 71 -24.77 31.73 -22.39
N THR A 72 -25.23 30.56 -22.81
CA THR A 72 -25.96 30.40 -24.09
C THR A 72 -27.27 31.18 -24.12
N SER A 73 -27.99 31.28 -23.00
CA SER A 73 -29.24 32.04 -22.93
C SER A 73 -29.08 33.56 -23.10
N ILE A 74 -27.86 34.08 -22.94
CA ILE A 74 -27.56 35.52 -23.10
C ILE A 74 -27.32 35.89 -24.57
N GLU A 75 -26.90 34.95 -25.42
CA GLU A 75 -26.58 35.22 -26.83
C GLU A 75 -27.74 35.85 -27.62
N PRO A 76 -29.00 35.36 -27.53
CA PRO A 76 -30.13 36.00 -28.21
C PRO A 76 -30.38 37.43 -27.73
N VAL A 77 -30.22 37.69 -26.44
CA VAL A 77 -30.41 39.03 -25.86
C VAL A 77 -29.37 40.01 -26.40
N LEU A 78 -28.11 39.58 -26.53
CA LEU A 78 -27.06 40.40 -27.13
C LEU A 78 -27.31 40.65 -28.62
N ALA A 79 -27.80 39.64 -29.35
CA ALA A 79 -28.18 39.79 -30.75
C ALA A 79 -29.31 40.82 -30.91
N ASP A 80 -30.32 40.78 -30.05
CA ASP A 80 -31.42 41.75 -30.04
C ASP A 80 -30.93 43.18 -29.75
N ILE A 81 -30.06 43.36 -28.75
CA ILE A 81 -29.50 44.68 -28.42
C ILE A 81 -28.66 45.22 -29.59
N ASN A 82 -27.87 44.37 -30.24
CA ASN A 82 -27.06 44.77 -31.39
C ASN A 82 -27.95 45.18 -32.58
N GLY A 83 -29.05 44.45 -32.82
CA GLY A 83 -30.07 44.80 -33.79
C GLY A 83 -30.79 46.12 -33.48
N ILE A 84 -31.14 46.38 -32.21
CA ILE A 84 -31.73 47.65 -31.77
C ILE A 84 -30.74 48.79 -31.98
N ALA A 85 -29.46 48.60 -31.64
CA ALA A 85 -28.43 49.61 -31.84
C ALA A 85 -28.21 49.91 -33.33
N GLU A 86 -28.25 48.89 -34.20
CA GLU A 86 -28.16 49.08 -35.66
C GLU A 86 -29.37 49.86 -36.21
N GLN A 87 -30.59 49.50 -35.79
CA GLN A 87 -31.80 50.24 -36.16
C GLN A 87 -31.76 51.69 -35.66
N THR A 88 -31.30 51.91 -34.44
CA THR A 88 -31.15 53.25 -33.85
C THR A 88 -30.12 54.07 -34.63
N ASN A 89 -29.02 53.45 -35.04
CA ASN A 89 -27.99 54.09 -35.87
C ASN A 89 -28.56 54.51 -37.25
N LEU A 90 -29.36 53.65 -37.89
CA LEU A 90 -30.03 53.95 -39.15
C LEU A 90 -31.09 55.05 -39.00
N LEU A 91 -31.88 55.03 -37.92
CA LEU A 91 -32.86 56.08 -37.62
C LEU A 91 -32.18 57.43 -37.38
N ALA A 92 -31.09 57.45 -36.62
CA ALA A 92 -30.30 58.65 -36.36
C ALA A 92 -29.69 59.22 -37.64
N LEU A 93 -29.19 58.36 -38.53
CA LEU A 93 -28.68 58.77 -39.84
C LEU A 93 -29.78 59.45 -40.69
N ASN A 94 -30.97 58.84 -40.76
CA ASN A 94 -32.10 59.43 -41.48
C ASN A 94 -32.52 60.77 -40.88
N ALA A 95 -32.52 60.90 -39.55
CA ALA A 95 -32.80 62.16 -38.87
C ALA A 95 -31.75 63.25 -39.15
N ALA A 96 -30.46 62.88 -39.19
CA ALA A 96 -29.37 63.81 -39.54
C ALA A 96 -29.50 64.31 -40.98
N ILE A 97 -29.89 63.43 -41.92
CA ILE A 97 -30.15 63.79 -43.32
C ILE A 97 -31.32 64.79 -43.41
N GLU A 98 -32.43 64.54 -42.72
CA GLU A 98 -33.59 65.42 -42.78
C GLU A 98 -33.34 66.76 -42.05
N ALA A 99 -32.56 66.75 -40.98
CA ALA A 99 -32.10 67.96 -40.29
C ALA A 99 -31.22 68.83 -41.20
N ALA A 100 -30.31 68.23 -41.97
CA ALA A 100 -29.51 68.94 -42.96
C ALA A 100 -30.38 69.54 -44.07
N ARG A 101 -31.44 68.83 -44.47
CA ARG A 101 -32.42 69.28 -45.48
C ARG A 101 -33.23 70.50 -45.02
N ALA A 102 -33.50 70.62 -43.72
CA ALA A 102 -34.20 71.75 -43.12
C ALA A 102 -33.33 73.01 -42.95
N GLY A 103 -32.03 72.95 -43.27
CA GLY A 103 -31.11 74.09 -43.21
C GLY A 103 -30.92 74.64 -41.78
N GLU A 104 -30.95 75.97 -41.62
CA GLU A 104 -30.75 76.61 -40.30
C GLU A 104 -31.80 76.20 -39.26
N GLN A 105 -33.04 75.87 -39.66
CA GLN A 105 -34.09 75.42 -38.74
C GLN A 105 -33.84 74.01 -38.18
N GLY A 106 -33.02 73.20 -38.87
CA GLY A 106 -32.69 71.83 -38.47
C GLY A 106 -31.45 71.69 -37.59
N ARG A 107 -30.72 72.78 -37.32
CA ARG A 107 -29.41 72.73 -36.61
C ARG A 107 -29.46 72.04 -35.25
N GLY A 108 -30.49 72.32 -34.45
CA GLY A 108 -30.67 71.67 -33.14
C GLY A 108 -30.95 70.17 -33.26
N PHE A 109 -31.74 69.77 -34.27
CA PHE A 109 -32.03 68.36 -34.55
C PHE A 109 -30.80 67.61 -35.08
N ALA A 110 -29.95 68.25 -35.88
CA ALA A 110 -28.72 67.65 -36.39
C ALA A 110 -27.77 67.24 -35.25
N VAL A 111 -27.59 68.10 -34.24
CA VAL A 111 -26.75 67.80 -33.07
C VAL A 111 -27.30 66.62 -32.28
N VAL A 112 -28.62 66.56 -32.08
CA VAL A 112 -29.26 65.42 -31.39
C VAL A 112 -29.10 64.13 -32.19
N ALA A 113 -29.28 64.18 -33.51
CA ALA A 113 -29.13 63.03 -34.39
C ALA A 113 -27.70 62.47 -34.34
N ASP A 114 -26.67 63.32 -34.37
CA ASP A 114 -25.27 62.89 -34.25
C ASP A 114 -24.96 62.26 -32.88
N GLU A 115 -25.50 62.82 -31.79
CA GLU A 115 -25.33 62.24 -30.44
C GLU A 115 -26.01 60.87 -30.32
N VAL A 116 -27.22 60.71 -30.85
CA VAL A 116 -27.92 59.40 -30.89
C VAL A 116 -27.12 58.40 -31.72
N ARG A 117 -26.56 58.82 -32.86
CA ARG A 117 -25.70 57.96 -33.71
C ARG A 117 -24.44 57.51 -32.98
N SER A 118 -23.81 58.42 -32.24
CA SER A 118 -22.64 58.13 -31.39
C SER A 118 -22.98 57.11 -30.29
N LEU A 119 -24.12 57.29 -29.61
CA LEU A 119 -24.62 56.34 -28.59
C LEU A 119 -24.90 54.96 -29.18
N ALA A 120 -25.53 54.89 -30.35
CA ALA A 120 -25.81 53.64 -31.04
C ALA A 120 -24.52 52.89 -31.40
N THR A 121 -23.53 53.61 -31.95
CA THR A 121 -22.21 53.04 -32.28
C THR A 121 -21.47 52.54 -31.03
N ARG A 122 -21.50 53.31 -29.92
CA ARG A 122 -20.92 52.88 -28.64
C ARG A 122 -21.61 51.64 -28.10
N THR A 123 -22.93 51.55 -28.23
CA THR A 123 -23.72 50.38 -27.80
C THR A 123 -23.36 49.13 -28.59
N GLN A 124 -23.18 49.23 -29.91
CA GLN A 124 -22.68 48.13 -30.75
C GLN A 124 -21.25 47.69 -30.34
N GLY A 125 -20.37 48.65 -30.06
CA GLY A 125 -19.02 48.34 -29.57
C GLY A 125 -19.03 47.58 -28.23
N SER A 126 -19.86 48.01 -27.29
CA SER A 126 -20.02 47.34 -26.00
C SER A 126 -20.63 45.93 -26.14
N THR A 127 -21.68 45.76 -26.94
CA THR A 127 -22.28 44.43 -27.18
C THR A 127 -21.29 43.47 -27.83
N ASN A 128 -20.49 43.91 -28.80
CA ASN A 128 -19.42 43.10 -29.39
C ASN A 128 -18.37 42.66 -28.36
N THR A 129 -17.99 43.56 -27.44
CA THR A 129 -17.03 43.24 -26.36
C THR A 129 -17.62 42.20 -25.40
N ILE A 130 -18.91 42.31 -25.06
CA ILE A 130 -19.61 41.32 -24.22
C ILE A 130 -19.70 39.97 -24.95
N GLN A 131 -19.99 39.96 -26.25
CA GLN A 131 -20.04 38.73 -27.06
C GLN A 131 -18.69 37.99 -27.09
N GLN A 132 -17.58 38.72 -27.18
CA GLN A 132 -16.23 38.14 -27.08
C GLN A 132 -16.00 37.50 -25.70
N SER A 133 -16.41 38.20 -24.63
CA SER A 133 -16.29 37.70 -23.26
C SER A 133 -17.13 36.43 -23.02
N ILE A 134 -18.37 36.41 -23.55
CA ILE A 134 -19.27 35.23 -23.55
C ILE A 134 -18.62 34.05 -24.26
N THR A 135 -18.00 34.28 -25.42
CA THR A 135 -17.31 33.24 -26.20
C THR A 135 -16.14 32.64 -25.40
N GLN A 136 -15.37 33.49 -24.71
CA GLN A 136 -14.25 33.06 -23.86
C GLN A 136 -14.73 32.30 -22.62
N LEU A 137 -15.84 32.74 -22.00
CA LEU A 137 -16.47 32.04 -20.88
C LEU A 137 -16.94 30.64 -21.30
N ARG A 138 -17.58 30.51 -22.46
CA ARG A 138 -18.00 29.21 -23.00
C ARG A 138 -16.82 28.28 -23.24
N SER A 139 -15.76 28.78 -23.87
CA SER A 139 -14.54 28.00 -24.11
C SER A 139 -13.90 27.54 -22.79
N SER A 140 -13.87 28.39 -21.78
CA SER A 140 -13.33 28.05 -20.44
C SER A 140 -14.19 27.00 -19.73
N ALA A 141 -15.52 27.09 -19.87
CA ALA A 141 -16.45 26.10 -19.32
C ALA A 141 -16.27 24.73 -19.99
N ASP A 142 -16.17 24.67 -21.32
CA ASP A 142 -15.93 23.43 -22.06
C ASP A 142 -14.61 22.77 -21.68
N GLU A 143 -13.54 23.56 -21.54
CA GLU A 143 -12.25 23.06 -21.07
C GLU A 143 -12.32 22.53 -19.63
N SER A 144 -13.06 23.21 -18.76
CA SER A 144 -13.27 22.75 -17.37
C SER A 144 -13.99 21.40 -17.32
N VAL A 145 -15.03 21.21 -18.14
CA VAL A 145 -15.73 19.91 -18.28
C VAL A 145 -14.77 18.82 -18.75
N ARG A 146 -13.89 19.13 -19.72
CA ARG A 146 -12.88 18.17 -20.21
C ARG A 146 -11.90 17.74 -19.10
N VAL A 147 -11.39 18.70 -18.33
CA VAL A 147 -10.49 18.42 -17.19
C VAL A 147 -11.19 17.57 -16.13
N ILE A 148 -12.44 17.90 -15.81
CA ILE A 148 -13.26 17.14 -14.85
C ILE A 148 -13.47 15.69 -15.31
N ASN A 149 -13.85 15.46 -16.57
CA ASN A 149 -14.02 14.11 -17.09
C ASN A 149 -12.73 13.27 -16.99
N ASN A 150 -11.56 13.90 -17.24
CA ASN A 150 -10.28 13.23 -17.04
C ASN A 150 -10.00 12.93 -15.57
N SER A 151 -10.37 13.82 -14.65
CA SER A 151 -10.25 13.59 -13.20
C SER A 151 -11.15 12.45 -12.74
N MET A 152 -12.36 12.33 -13.26
CA MET A 152 -13.28 11.22 -13.00
C MET A 152 -12.69 9.85 -13.42
N LEU A 153 -12.09 9.80 -14.61
CA LEU A 153 -11.40 8.60 -15.09
C LEU A 153 -10.24 8.20 -14.18
N LYS A 154 -9.41 9.18 -13.77
CA LYS A 154 -8.30 8.95 -12.84
C LYS A 154 -8.78 8.51 -11.45
N GLY A 155 -9.89 9.07 -10.98
CA GLY A 155 -10.53 8.66 -9.72
C GLY A 155 -10.93 7.18 -9.78
N THR A 156 -11.60 6.78 -10.86
CA THR A 156 -12.00 5.37 -11.08
C THR A 156 -10.80 4.42 -11.11
N GLN A 157 -9.74 4.78 -11.84
CA GLN A 157 -8.50 4.00 -11.87
C GLN A 157 -7.84 3.90 -10.48
N THR A 158 -7.89 4.99 -9.70
CA THR A 158 -7.33 5.01 -8.34
C THR A 158 -8.12 4.05 -7.44
N THR A 159 -9.45 4.04 -7.54
CA THR A 159 -10.30 3.09 -6.81
C THR A 159 -9.95 1.63 -7.15
N GLU A 160 -9.73 1.32 -8.43
CA GLU A 160 -9.30 -0.01 -8.87
C GLU A 160 -7.94 -0.41 -8.27
N ILE A 161 -6.95 0.50 -8.32
CA ILE A 161 -5.62 0.27 -7.72
C ILE A 161 -5.74 0.06 -6.20
N THR A 162 -6.58 0.83 -5.50
CA THR A 162 -6.78 0.65 -4.06
C THR A 162 -7.41 -0.69 -3.73
N SER A 163 -8.32 -1.20 -4.58
CA SER A 163 -8.92 -2.53 -4.43
C SER A 163 -7.87 -3.64 -4.59
N GLN A 164 -7.01 -3.55 -5.60
CA GLN A 164 -5.90 -4.50 -5.81
C GLN A 164 -4.90 -4.48 -4.63
N ALA A 165 -4.64 -3.29 -4.06
CA ALA A 165 -3.80 -3.16 -2.88
C ALA A 165 -4.43 -3.82 -1.64
N GLU A 166 -5.75 -3.69 -1.45
CA GLU A 166 -6.49 -4.37 -0.38
C GLU A 166 -6.41 -5.90 -0.53
N GLU A 167 -6.60 -6.44 -1.74
CA GLU A 167 -6.44 -7.88 -2.00
C GLU A 167 -5.01 -8.36 -1.70
N SER A 168 -4.01 -7.61 -2.14
CA SER A 168 -2.60 -7.93 -1.87
C SER A 168 -2.28 -7.94 -0.37
N LEU A 169 -2.83 -6.99 0.40
CA LEU A 169 -2.68 -6.94 1.85
C LEU A 169 -3.42 -8.11 2.54
N HIS A 170 -4.54 -8.56 1.98
CA HIS A 170 -5.20 -9.78 2.46
C HIS A 170 -4.30 -11.01 2.25
N GLN A 171 -3.62 -11.13 1.11
CA GLN A 171 -2.66 -12.23 0.89
C GLN A 171 -1.49 -12.17 1.88
N VAL A 172 -0.98 -10.97 2.16
CA VAL A 172 0.04 -10.76 3.19
C VAL A 172 -0.43 -11.25 4.56
N ALA A 173 -1.68 -10.96 4.97
CA ALA A 173 -2.24 -11.42 6.23
C ALA A 173 -2.33 -12.96 6.31
N ILE A 174 -2.67 -13.63 5.20
CA ILE A 174 -2.67 -15.11 5.12
C ILE A 174 -1.26 -15.66 5.33
N GLU A 175 -0.26 -15.08 4.65
CA GLU A 175 1.13 -15.53 4.78
C GLU A 175 1.71 -15.29 6.18
N ILE A 176 1.34 -14.19 6.83
CA ILE A 176 1.67 -13.93 8.24
C ILE A 176 1.12 -15.03 9.14
N SER A 177 -0.15 -15.40 8.97
CA SER A 177 -0.77 -16.49 9.75
C SER A 177 -0.04 -17.81 9.55
N ARG A 178 0.35 -18.13 8.30
CA ARG A 178 1.14 -19.31 7.95
C ARG A 178 2.52 -19.29 8.62
N LEU A 179 3.20 -18.14 8.62
CA LEU A 179 4.49 -17.98 9.30
C LEU A 179 4.37 -18.17 10.82
N THR A 180 3.32 -17.65 11.46
CA THR A 180 3.06 -17.88 12.88
C THR A 180 2.90 -19.37 13.17
N GLN A 181 2.14 -20.09 12.34
CA GLN A 181 1.96 -21.54 12.48
C GLN A 181 3.28 -22.31 12.31
N MET A 182 4.06 -21.99 11.28
CA MET A 182 5.37 -22.63 11.05
C MET A 182 6.33 -22.39 12.21
N ASN A 183 6.30 -21.20 12.80
CA ASN A 183 7.14 -20.88 13.93
C ASN A 183 6.74 -21.65 15.20
N GLN A 184 5.44 -21.83 15.42
CA GLN A 184 4.91 -22.69 16.48
C GLN A 184 5.38 -24.14 16.31
N GLN A 185 5.25 -24.70 15.10
CA GLN A 185 5.74 -26.05 14.79
C GLN A 185 7.25 -26.19 14.98
N THR A 186 8.01 -25.15 14.65
CA THR A 186 9.47 -25.12 14.88
C THR A 186 9.79 -25.17 16.37
N SER A 187 9.06 -24.41 17.19
CA SER A 187 9.23 -24.44 18.65
C SER A 187 8.89 -25.82 19.25
N GLU A 188 7.84 -26.47 18.75
CA GLU A 188 7.46 -27.83 19.15
C GLU A 188 8.53 -28.85 18.76
N ALA A 189 9.05 -28.78 17.53
CA ALA A 189 10.12 -29.64 17.05
C ALA A 189 11.40 -29.52 17.89
N ILE A 190 11.77 -28.29 18.29
CA ILE A 190 12.92 -28.08 19.18
C ILE A 190 12.68 -28.70 20.55
N THR A 191 11.48 -28.56 21.10
CA THR A 191 11.13 -29.16 22.40
C THR A 191 11.29 -30.69 22.36
N HIS A 192 10.85 -31.33 21.27
CA HIS A 192 11.07 -32.76 21.05
C HIS A 192 12.56 -33.12 20.85
N GLN A 193 13.31 -32.26 20.17
CA GLN A 193 14.75 -32.45 19.99
C GLN A 193 15.48 -32.37 21.33
N GLU A 194 15.16 -31.42 22.20
CA GLU A 194 15.74 -31.31 23.54
C GLU A 194 15.47 -32.57 24.38
N GLN A 195 14.24 -33.07 24.37
CA GLN A 195 13.89 -34.34 25.04
C GLN A 195 14.74 -35.51 24.51
N SER A 196 14.94 -35.57 23.20
CA SER A 196 15.77 -36.59 22.55
C SER A 196 17.25 -36.47 22.96
N VAL A 197 17.79 -35.26 23.02
CA VAL A 197 19.15 -34.98 23.50
C VAL A 197 19.32 -35.46 24.93
N THR A 198 18.38 -35.15 25.83
CA THR A 198 18.42 -35.58 27.23
C THR A 198 18.37 -37.10 27.35
N SER A 199 17.53 -37.77 26.56
CA SER A 199 17.45 -39.24 26.53
C SER A 199 18.75 -39.89 26.04
N ILE A 200 19.37 -39.31 25.00
CA ILE A 200 20.69 -39.75 24.49
C ILE A 200 21.76 -39.56 25.57
N ALA A 201 21.79 -38.40 26.24
CA ALA A 201 22.75 -38.11 27.31
C ALA A 201 22.61 -39.11 28.48
N SER A 202 21.38 -39.45 28.88
CA SER A 202 21.10 -40.46 29.90
C SER A 202 21.57 -41.86 29.47
N SER A 203 21.23 -42.28 28.24
CA SER A 203 21.65 -43.57 27.68
C SER A 203 23.16 -43.71 27.62
N LEU A 204 23.87 -42.62 27.30
CA LEU A 204 25.34 -42.59 27.29
C LEU A 204 25.94 -42.72 28.69
N SER A 205 25.36 -42.03 29.68
CA SER A 205 25.78 -42.17 31.08
C SER A 205 25.62 -43.62 31.57
N HIS A 206 24.52 -44.27 31.20
CA HIS A 206 24.28 -45.67 31.51
C HIS A 206 25.31 -46.59 30.82
N LEU A 207 25.59 -46.37 29.53
CA LEU A 207 26.63 -47.09 28.80
C LEU A 207 28.02 -46.93 29.42
N GLN A 208 28.35 -45.73 29.90
CA GLN A 208 29.62 -45.47 30.58
C GLN A 208 29.72 -46.31 31.87
N ALA A 209 28.67 -46.34 32.68
CA ALA A 209 28.63 -47.16 33.89
C ALA A 209 28.79 -48.66 33.58
N LEU A 210 28.17 -49.14 32.48
CA LEU A 210 28.32 -50.52 32.01
C LEU A 210 29.76 -50.83 31.56
N CYS A 211 30.39 -49.95 30.78
CA CYS A 211 31.78 -50.12 30.37
C CYS A 211 32.74 -50.15 31.57
N GLN A 212 32.54 -49.26 32.55
CA GLN A 212 33.31 -49.24 33.79
C GLN A 212 33.18 -50.58 34.54
N SER A 213 31.95 -51.06 34.73
CA SER A 213 31.68 -52.35 35.39
C SER A 213 32.27 -53.53 34.62
N ALA A 214 32.20 -53.52 33.29
CA ALA A 214 32.82 -54.55 32.46
C ALA A 214 34.34 -54.55 32.62
N GLN A 215 34.97 -53.38 32.68
CA GLN A 215 36.41 -53.25 32.89
C GLN A 215 36.84 -53.75 34.27
N GLU A 216 36.08 -53.44 35.33
CA GLU A 216 36.30 -53.98 36.68
C GLU A 216 36.19 -55.51 36.68
N LYS A 217 35.17 -56.08 36.02
CA LYS A 217 35.00 -57.54 35.89
C LYS A 217 36.14 -58.21 35.12
N ILE A 218 36.66 -57.56 34.08
CA ILE A 218 37.82 -58.06 33.33
C ILE A 218 39.05 -58.09 34.24
N GLN A 219 39.34 -57.01 34.98
CA GLN A 219 40.46 -56.98 35.94
C GLN A 219 40.33 -58.04 37.03
N GLN A 220 39.12 -58.25 37.56
CA GLN A 220 38.84 -59.31 38.52
C GLN A 220 39.11 -60.70 37.93
N SER A 221 38.72 -60.91 36.67
CA SER A 221 38.96 -62.17 35.95
C SER A 221 40.45 -62.40 35.72
N GLU A 222 41.21 -61.38 35.31
CA GLU A 222 42.67 -61.43 35.16
C GLU A 222 43.38 -61.80 36.46
N HIS A 223 42.96 -61.19 37.58
CA HIS A 223 43.48 -61.53 38.91
C HIS A 223 43.18 -62.99 39.27
N THR A 224 41.95 -63.45 39.01
CA THR A 224 41.52 -64.83 39.29
C THR A 224 42.31 -65.83 38.44
N ILE A 225 42.51 -65.55 37.15
CA ILE A 225 43.33 -66.37 36.25
C ILE A 225 44.78 -66.46 36.75
N SER A 226 45.35 -65.34 37.17
CA SER A 226 46.71 -65.29 37.72
C SER A 226 46.83 -66.13 39.00
N ALA A 227 45.86 -66.02 39.92
CA ALA A 227 45.80 -66.83 41.12
C ALA A 227 45.63 -68.34 40.82
N LEU A 228 44.83 -68.67 39.80
CA LEU A 228 44.64 -70.05 39.36
C LEU A 228 45.95 -70.65 38.83
N LYS A 229 46.68 -69.86 38.02
CA LYS A 229 47.99 -70.25 37.45
C LYS A 229 49.00 -70.53 38.56
N LEU A 230 49.09 -69.67 39.58
CA LEU A 230 49.95 -69.90 40.74
C LEU A 230 49.59 -71.18 41.51
N LYS A 231 48.30 -71.44 41.72
CA LYS A 231 47.85 -72.69 42.35
C LYS A 231 48.17 -73.93 41.51
N GLN A 232 48.06 -73.82 40.19
CA GLN A 232 48.42 -74.89 39.27
C GLN A 232 49.93 -75.20 39.33
N GLU A 233 50.78 -74.16 39.38
CA GLU A 233 52.23 -74.30 39.55
C GLU A 233 52.60 -74.93 40.90
N ASP A 234 51.97 -74.50 42.01
CA ASP A 234 52.16 -75.11 43.34
C ASP A 234 51.75 -76.59 43.36
N LEU A 235 50.60 -76.92 42.76
CA LEU A 235 50.14 -78.29 42.66
C LEU A 235 51.10 -79.16 41.84
N ALA A 236 51.59 -78.64 40.71
CA ALA A 236 52.58 -79.34 39.88
C ALA A 236 53.89 -79.60 40.65
N LEU A 237 54.37 -78.62 41.44
CA LEU A 237 55.53 -78.76 42.33
C LEU A 237 55.30 -79.80 43.44
N LYS A 238 54.11 -79.85 44.03
CA LYS A 238 53.77 -80.88 45.02
C LYS A 238 53.73 -82.27 44.39
N MET A 239 53.14 -82.40 43.21
CA MET A 239 53.08 -83.68 42.50
C MET A 239 54.46 -84.17 42.04
N SER A 240 55.38 -83.27 41.66
CA SER A 240 56.75 -83.68 41.28
C SER A 240 57.55 -84.22 42.47
N LYS A 241 57.29 -83.75 43.70
CA LYS A 241 57.86 -84.32 44.94
C LYS A 241 57.33 -85.71 45.29
N PHE A 242 56.15 -86.09 44.77
CA PHE A 242 55.56 -87.41 44.97
C PHE A 242 55.93 -88.43 43.88
N LYS A 243 56.61 -88.02 42.80
CA LYS A 243 57.25 -88.94 41.86
C LYS A 243 58.56 -89.45 42.46
N ILE A 244 58.49 -90.59 43.14
CA ILE A 244 59.61 -91.49 43.44
C ILE A 244 59.92 -92.30 42.16
#